data_AF-A0A6L7TLY3-F1
#
_entry.id   AF-A0A6L7TLY3-F1
#
_cell.length_a   1.000
_cell.length_b   1.000
_cell.length_c   1.000
_cell.angle_alpha   90.00
_cell.angle_beta   90.00
_cell.angle_gamma   90.00
#
_symmetry.space_group_name_H-M   'P 1'
#
loop_
_entity.id
_entity.type
_entity.pdbx_description
1 polymer ?
#
loop_
_entity_poly.entity_id
_entity_poly.type
_entity_poly.pdbx_seq_one_letter_code
_entity_poly.pdbx_strand_id
1 'polypeptide(L)'
;MERRDAIFVAICLAGIAVALVLVGAVSHTIPRHLVQIVPLVLGAGLVLGRNTSASYAAVGLCAFWAVIMGLIWLYLLGLSGVVSGTYSAVEIALTVVIAVFSVLGILKGTRADKQISGMRVPVLIAVAFVIQAVVTSVSIRFLN
;
A
#
# COMPACT_ATOMS: atom_id res chain seq x y z
N MET A 1 -17.36 3.98 -10.32
CA MET A 1 -16.99 4.44 -8.95
C MET A 1 -17.46 5.86 -8.76
N GLU A 2 -18.11 6.16 -7.62
CA GLU A 2 -18.52 7.53 -7.27
C GLU A 2 -17.30 8.43 -6.99
N ARG A 3 -17.41 9.73 -7.27
CA ARG A 3 -16.31 10.70 -7.03
C ARG A 3 -15.83 10.68 -5.57
N ARG A 4 -16.76 10.54 -4.62
CA ARG A 4 -16.46 10.48 -3.18
C ARG A 4 -15.60 9.26 -2.83
N ASP A 5 -15.93 8.10 -3.39
CA ASP A 5 -15.16 6.88 -3.14
C ASP A 5 -13.77 6.96 -3.79
N ALA A 6 -13.65 7.56 -4.97
CA ALA A 6 -12.35 7.80 -5.60
C ALA A 6 -11.45 8.72 -4.75
N ILE A 7 -11.99 9.84 -4.26
CA ILE A 7 -11.28 10.74 -3.34
C ILE A 7 -10.88 9.99 -2.07
N PHE A 8 -11.77 9.17 -1.51
CA PHE A 8 -11.49 8.41 -0.31
C PHE A 8 -10.34 7.40 -0.52
N VAL A 9 -10.37 6.63 -1.61
CA VAL A 9 -9.28 5.70 -1.96
C VAL A 9 -7.96 6.46 -2.17
N ALA A 10 -7.99 7.61 -2.83
CA ALA A 10 -6.80 8.45 -3.00
C ALA A 10 -6.25 8.96 -1.67
N ILE A 11 -7.11 9.34 -0.72
CA ILE A 11 -6.72 9.69 0.65
C ILE A 11 -6.07 8.50 1.35
N CYS A 12 -6.61 7.29 1.19
CA CYS A 12 -5.99 6.09 1.77
C CYS A 12 -4.58 5.86 1.21
N LEU A 13 -4.41 5.93 -0.12
CA LEU A 13 -3.09 5.78 -0.75
C LEU A 13 -2.10 6.87 -0.31
N ALA A 14 -2.55 8.12 -0.22
CA ALA A 14 -1.75 9.22 0.29
C ALA A 14 -1.39 9.04 1.77
N GLY A 15 -2.33 8.56 2.59
CA GLY A 15 -2.10 8.26 4.00
C GLY A 15 -1.03 7.19 4.21
N ILE A 16 -1.06 6.12 3.41
CA ILE A 16 0.01 5.10 3.39
C ILE A 16 1.34 5.75 2.97
N ALA A 17 1.35 6.56 1.90
CA ALA A 17 2.57 7.21 1.43
C ALA A 17 3.20 8.13 2.48
N VAL A 18 2.40 8.95 3.15
CA VAL A 18 2.86 9.83 4.23
C VAL A 18 3.41 9.01 5.39
N ALA A 19 2.68 7.98 5.83
CA ALA A 19 3.14 7.13 6.92
C ALA A 19 4.46 6.42 6.59
N LEU A 20 4.67 5.98 5.34
CA LEU A 20 5.94 5.40 4.89
C LEU A 20 7.09 6.40 4.93
N VAL A 21 6.87 7.65 4.52
CA VAL A 21 7.91 8.69 4.64
C VAL A 21 8.26 8.96 6.10
N LEU A 22 7.27 8.94 7.00
CA LEU A 22 7.50 9.08 8.44
C LEU A 22 8.30 7.91 9.02
N VAL A 23 8.00 6.66 8.60
CA VAL A 23 8.83 5.50 8.95
C VAL A 23 10.27 5.72 8.47
N GLY A 24 10.44 6.12 7.20
CA GLY A 24 11.76 6.44 6.66
C GLY A 24 12.51 7.51 7.43
N ALA A 25 11.83 8.53 7.96
CA ALA A 25 12.44 9.55 8.79
C ALA A 25 12.88 9.00 10.17
N VAL A 26 12.05 8.19 10.81
CA VAL A 26 12.33 7.58 12.12
C VAL A 26 13.46 6.55 12.02
N SER A 27 13.48 5.74 10.95
CA SER A 27 14.47 4.69 10.74
C SER A 27 15.69 5.15 9.93
N HIS A 28 15.84 6.44 9.61
CA HIS A 28 16.90 6.98 8.74
C HIS A 28 17.01 6.33 7.35
N THR A 29 15.89 5.89 6.77
CA THR A 29 15.80 5.23 5.46
C THR A 29 14.87 5.97 4.50
N ILE A 30 14.87 7.31 4.55
CA ILE A 30 14.03 8.16 3.68
C ILE A 30 14.17 7.81 2.19
N PRO A 31 15.37 7.64 1.59
CA PRO A 31 15.49 7.38 0.15
C PRO A 31 14.72 6.13 -0.30
N ARG A 32 14.76 5.08 0.51
CA ARG A 32 14.01 3.84 0.28
C ARG A 32 12.51 4.09 0.23
N HIS A 33 11.99 4.80 1.23
CA HIS A 33 10.57 5.06 1.34
C HIS A 33 10.07 5.98 0.22
N LEU A 34 10.89 6.93 -0.24
CA LEU A 34 10.57 7.76 -1.42
C LEU A 34 10.37 6.92 -2.69
N VAL A 35 11.16 5.87 -2.90
CA VAL A 35 10.96 4.94 -4.01
C VAL A 35 9.69 4.11 -3.81
N GLN A 36 9.45 3.63 -2.59
CA GLN A 36 8.29 2.79 -2.26
C GLN A 36 6.94 3.50 -2.42
N ILE A 37 6.89 4.83 -2.27
CA ILE A 37 5.63 5.58 -2.43
C ILE A 37 5.28 5.89 -3.89
N VAL A 38 6.19 5.70 -4.84
CA VAL A 38 5.94 6.03 -6.26
C VAL A 38 4.68 5.35 -6.80
N PRO A 39 4.47 4.02 -6.63
CA PRO A 39 3.26 3.38 -7.13
C PRO A 39 2.00 3.87 -6.41
N LEU A 40 2.09 4.25 -5.12
CA LEU A 40 0.97 4.79 -4.35
C LEU A 40 0.54 6.17 -4.86
N VAL A 41 1.49 7.07 -5.14
CA VAL A 41 1.23 8.40 -5.67
C VAL A 41 0.64 8.32 -7.08
N LEU A 42 1.21 7.46 -7.94
CA LEU A 42 0.66 7.21 -9.28
C LEU A 42 -0.75 6.61 -9.19
N GLY A 43 -0.96 5.64 -8.32
CA GLY A 43 -2.27 5.04 -8.05
C GLY A 43 -3.30 6.08 -7.61
N ALA A 44 -2.94 6.97 -6.69
CA ALA A 44 -3.81 8.06 -6.24
C ALA A 44 -4.21 8.99 -7.39
N GLY A 45 -3.25 9.40 -8.22
CA GLY A 45 -3.52 10.23 -9.41
C GLY A 45 -4.46 9.54 -10.40
N LEU A 46 -4.24 8.26 -10.70
CA LEU A 46 -5.07 7.48 -11.63
C LEU A 46 -6.50 7.25 -11.11
N VAL A 47 -6.66 7.03 -9.80
CA VAL A 47 -7.97 6.91 -9.15
C VAL A 47 -8.72 8.25 -9.19
N LEU A 48 -8.04 9.38 -8.92
CA LEU A 48 -8.63 10.72 -9.05
C LEU A 48 -9.02 11.05 -10.50
N GLY A 49 -8.25 10.55 -11.47
CA GLY A 49 -8.58 10.58 -12.90
C GLY A 49 -9.76 9.69 -13.31
N ARG A 50 -10.40 9.00 -12.36
CA ARG A 50 -11.60 8.16 -12.53
C ARG A 50 -11.40 6.99 -13.50
N ASN A 51 -10.17 6.52 -13.66
CA ASN A 51 -9.92 5.32 -14.43
C ASN A 51 -10.51 4.11 -13.68
N THR A 52 -11.45 3.40 -14.31
CA THR A 52 -12.16 2.26 -13.70
C THR A 52 -11.20 1.13 -13.30
N SER A 53 -10.14 0.91 -14.08
CA SER A 53 -9.11 -0.08 -13.78
C SER A 53 -8.21 0.33 -12.60
N ALA A 54 -8.04 1.64 -12.37
CA ALA A 54 -7.17 2.14 -11.31
C ALA A 54 -7.68 1.83 -9.90
N SER A 55 -9.00 1.66 -9.75
CA SER A 55 -9.60 1.28 -8.46
C SER A 55 -9.17 -0.12 -8.02
N TYR A 56 -9.13 -1.07 -8.96
CA TYR A 56 -8.66 -2.43 -8.70
C TYR A 56 -7.13 -2.48 -8.53
N ALA A 57 -6.39 -1.66 -9.27
CA ALA A 57 -4.95 -1.50 -9.02
C ALA A 57 -4.68 -0.97 -7.60
N ALA A 58 -5.43 0.03 -7.14
CA ALA A 58 -5.32 0.55 -5.77
C ALA A 58 -5.58 -0.52 -4.71
N VAL A 59 -6.52 -1.45 -4.95
CA VAL A 59 -6.72 -2.62 -4.08
C VAL A 59 -5.46 -3.46 -3.98
N GLY A 60 -4.77 -3.73 -5.10
CA GLY A 60 -3.50 -4.46 -5.11
C GLY A 60 -2.39 -3.76 -4.32
N LEU A 61 -2.27 -2.44 -4.48
CA LEU A 61 -1.30 -1.62 -3.73
C LEU A 61 -1.58 -1.65 -2.22
N CYS A 62 -2.84 -1.46 -1.81
CA CYS A 62 -3.25 -1.56 -0.42
C CYS A 62 -3.09 -2.98 0.14
N ALA A 63 -3.40 -4.01 -0.65
CA ALA A 63 -3.25 -5.39 -0.25
C ALA A 63 -1.79 -5.75 0.04
N PHE A 64 -0.85 -5.25 -0.77
CA PHE A 64 0.58 -5.41 -0.49
C PHE A 64 0.94 -4.86 0.89
N TRP A 65 0.58 -3.62 1.18
CA TRP A 65 0.90 -3.00 2.47
C TRP A 65 0.19 -3.67 3.64
N ALA A 66 -1.07 -4.09 3.46
CA ALA A 66 -1.77 -4.88 4.49
C ALA A 66 -1.05 -6.20 4.80
N VAL A 67 -0.55 -6.91 3.78
CA VAL A 67 0.25 -8.13 3.96
C VAL A 67 1.54 -7.83 4.72
N ILE A 68 2.27 -6.77 4.35
CA ILE A 68 3.50 -6.37 5.05
C ILE A 68 3.22 -6.04 6.51
N MET A 69 2.19 -5.23 6.81
CA MET A 69 1.82 -4.93 8.20
C MET A 69 1.44 -6.19 8.97
N GLY A 70 0.68 -7.10 8.34
CA GLY A 70 0.37 -8.41 8.94
C GLY A 70 1.63 -9.22 9.28
N LEU A 71 2.60 -9.29 8.37
CA LEU A 71 3.88 -9.98 8.61
C LEU A 71 4.68 -9.35 9.76
N ILE A 72 4.72 -8.02 9.84
CA ILE A 72 5.39 -7.30 10.94
C ILE A 72 4.72 -7.64 12.28
N TRP A 73 3.39 -7.63 12.34
CA TRP A 73 2.67 -7.99 13.56
C TRP A 73 2.86 -9.45 13.96
N LEU A 74 2.86 -10.37 12.99
CA LEU A 74 3.20 -11.77 13.26
C LEU A 74 4.62 -11.91 13.82
N TYR A 75 5.58 -11.13 13.33
CA TYR A 75 6.94 -11.09 13.89
C TYR A 75 6.97 -10.53 15.32
N LEU A 76 6.29 -9.39 15.56
CA LEU A 76 6.22 -8.77 16.89
C LEU A 76 5.57 -9.69 17.95
N LEU A 77 4.64 -10.54 17.52
CA LEU A 77 4.01 -11.56 18.37
C LEU A 77 4.83 -12.85 18.52
N GLY A 78 5.98 -12.96 17.85
CA GLY A 78 6.84 -14.15 17.87
C GLY A 78 6.31 -15.33 17.04
N LEU A 79 5.37 -15.09 16.12
CA LEU A 79 4.69 -16.12 15.32
C LEU A 79 5.33 -16.35 13.93
N SER A 80 6.17 -15.43 13.44
CA SER A 80 6.80 -15.55 12.13
C SER A 80 8.18 -14.91 12.09
N GLY A 81 9.12 -15.51 11.35
CA GLY A 81 10.45 -14.96 11.06
C GLY A 81 10.65 -14.49 9.62
N VAL A 82 9.56 -14.36 8.84
CA VAL A 82 9.63 -13.95 7.42
C VAL A 82 10.16 -12.53 7.27
N VAL A 83 9.77 -11.64 8.20
CA VAL A 83 10.34 -10.30 8.36
C VAL A 83 11.07 -10.25 9.70
N SER A 84 12.09 -9.41 9.80
CA SER A 84 12.87 -9.22 11.01
C SER A 84 13.32 -7.77 11.14
N GLY A 85 13.59 -7.33 12.37
CA GLY A 85 14.07 -5.97 12.63
C GLY A 85 13.78 -5.52 14.06
N THR A 86 14.40 -4.42 14.47
CA THR A 86 14.09 -3.73 15.72
C THR A 86 13.11 -2.61 15.41
N TYR A 87 11.94 -2.62 16.07
CA TYR A 87 10.90 -1.60 15.88
C TYR A 87 10.76 -0.76 17.15
N SER A 88 10.89 0.56 16.99
CA SER A 88 10.51 1.54 18.00
C SER A 88 8.99 1.62 18.16
N ALA A 89 8.53 2.19 19.28
CA ALA A 89 7.11 2.42 19.51
C ALA A 89 6.44 3.28 18.42
N VAL A 90 7.19 4.23 17.84
CA VAL A 90 6.70 5.10 16.76
C VAL A 90 6.51 4.31 15.47
N GLU A 91 7.46 3.44 15.12
CA GLU A 91 7.33 2.56 13.94
C GLU A 91 6.15 1.60 14.09
N ILE A 92 5.97 1.01 15.28
CA ILE A 92 4.82 0.15 15.57
C ILE A 92 3.51 0.93 15.40
N ALA A 93 3.40 2.14 15.93
CA ALA A 93 2.22 2.98 15.76
C ALA A 93 1.94 3.31 14.28
N LEU A 94 2.97 3.62 13.50
CA LEU A 94 2.84 3.88 12.06
C LEU A 94 2.40 2.63 11.29
N THR A 95 2.78 1.42 11.71
CA THR A 95 2.30 0.18 11.08
C THR A 95 0.79 0.02 11.21
N VAL A 96 0.22 0.42 12.36
CA VAL A 96 -1.24 0.42 12.58
C VAL A 96 -1.92 1.43 11.64
N VAL A 97 -1.35 2.63 11.50
CA VAL A 97 -1.88 3.66 10.59
C VAL A 97 -1.90 3.15 9.14
N ILE A 98 -0.80 2.54 8.69
CA ILE A 98 -0.71 1.96 7.33
C ILE A 98 -1.74 0.84 7.16
N ALA A 99 -1.89 -0.05 8.15
CA ALA A 99 -2.86 -1.13 8.11
C ALA A 99 -4.30 -0.61 7.99
N VAL A 100 -4.67 0.42 8.77
CA VAL A 100 -6.00 1.05 8.73
C VAL A 100 -6.28 1.64 7.35
N PHE A 101 -5.36 2.44 6.80
CA PHE A 101 -5.54 3.00 5.45
C PHE A 101 -5.61 1.91 4.37
N SER A 102 -4.81 0.85 4.51
CA SER A 102 -4.81 -0.27 3.57
C SER A 102 -6.15 -1.00 3.57
N VAL A 103 -6.68 -1.35 4.74
CA VAL A 103 -7.99 -2.02 4.87
C VAL A 103 -9.11 -1.14 4.34
N LEU A 104 -9.15 0.13 4.73
CA LEU A 104 -10.16 1.07 4.26
C LEU A 104 -10.10 1.28 2.73
N GLY A 105 -8.88 1.39 2.18
CA GLY A 105 -8.64 1.49 0.74
C GLY A 105 -9.12 0.24 -0.02
N ILE A 106 -8.90 -0.96 0.52
CA ILE A 106 -9.42 -2.22 -0.05
C ILE A 106 -10.95 -2.24 -0.05
N LEU A 107 -11.57 -1.95 1.10
CA LEU A 107 -13.02 -1.98 1.28
C LEU A 107 -13.75 -1.00 0.34
N LYS A 108 -13.12 0.13 0.01
CA LYS A 108 -13.65 1.13 -0.92
C LYS A 108 -13.28 0.87 -2.37
N GLY A 109 -12.05 0.46 -2.64
CA GLY A 109 -11.57 0.14 -4.00
C GLY A 109 -12.28 -1.05 -4.63
N THR A 110 -12.73 -2.02 -3.83
CA THR A 110 -13.52 -3.18 -4.28
C THR A 110 -14.95 -2.85 -4.69
N ARG A 111 -15.47 -1.67 -4.31
CA ARG A 111 -16.80 -1.18 -4.72
C ARG A 111 -16.81 -0.50 -6.09
N ALA A 112 -15.73 -0.64 -6.87
CA ALA A 112 -15.62 -0.11 -8.21
C ALA A 112 -16.67 -0.72 -9.17
N ASP A 113 -16.97 0.02 -10.24
CA ASP A 113 -18.04 -0.32 -11.19
C ASP A 113 -17.81 -1.68 -11.86
N LYS A 114 -18.87 -2.49 -11.94
CA LYS A 114 -18.87 -3.86 -12.52
C LYS A 114 -18.68 -3.91 -14.05
N GLN A 115 -18.24 -2.83 -14.67
CA GLN A 115 -18.09 -2.72 -16.13
C GLN A 115 -16.84 -3.46 -16.66
N ILE A 116 -15.93 -3.89 -15.80
CA ILE A 116 -14.73 -4.64 -16.19
C ILE A 116 -15.00 -6.15 -16.09
N SER A 117 -14.54 -6.92 -17.08
CA SER A 117 -14.73 -8.39 -17.06
C SER A 117 -14.14 -9.01 -15.79
N GLY A 118 -14.82 -10.03 -15.26
CA GLY A 118 -14.44 -10.66 -14.00
C GLY A 118 -13.00 -11.18 -13.96
N MET A 119 -12.42 -11.57 -15.10
CA MET A 119 -11.04 -12.05 -15.20
C MET A 119 -10.00 -10.92 -15.23
N ARG A 120 -10.36 -9.71 -15.63
CA ARG A 120 -9.44 -8.56 -15.62
C ARG A 120 -9.22 -7.99 -14.22
N VAL A 121 -10.21 -8.12 -13.34
CA VAL A 121 -10.11 -7.66 -11.94
C VAL A 121 -8.95 -8.30 -11.17
N PRO A 122 -8.85 -9.65 -11.05
CA PRO A 122 -7.74 -10.27 -10.32
C PRO A 122 -6.38 -9.98 -10.98
N VAL A 123 -6.33 -9.85 -12.31
CA VAL A 123 -5.10 -9.48 -13.02
C VAL A 123 -4.64 -8.07 -12.63
N LEU A 124 -5.53 -7.07 -12.60
CA LEU A 124 -5.19 -5.70 -12.21
C LEU A 124 -4.69 -5.63 -10.76
N ILE A 125 -5.35 -6.36 -9.84
CA ILE A 125 -4.93 -6.46 -8.44
C ILE A 125 -3.55 -7.11 -8.35
N ALA A 126 -3.35 -8.26 -9.02
CA ALA A 126 -2.09 -9.00 -8.98
C ALA A 126 -0.94 -8.19 -9.58
N VAL A 127 -1.14 -7.54 -10.73
CA VAL A 127 -0.12 -6.69 -11.36
C VAL A 127 0.28 -5.55 -10.44
N ALA A 128 -0.68 -4.83 -9.86
CA ALA A 128 -0.37 -3.73 -8.95
C ALA A 128 0.36 -4.20 -7.68
N PHE A 129 -0.08 -5.34 -7.12
CA PHE A 129 0.61 -5.97 -5.99
C PHE A 129 2.06 -6.33 -6.33
N VAL A 130 2.28 -6.97 -7.48
CA VAL A 130 3.63 -7.36 -7.95
C VAL A 130 4.49 -6.14 -8.21
N ILE A 131 3.96 -5.09 -8.83
CA ILE A 131 4.69 -3.83 -9.05
C ILE A 131 5.14 -3.26 -7.69
N GLN A 132 4.23 -3.17 -6.72
CA GLN A 132 4.57 -2.66 -5.39
C GLN A 132 5.61 -3.54 -4.70
N ALA A 133 5.50 -4.86 -4.81
CA ALA A 133 6.47 -5.80 -4.26
C ALA A 133 7.85 -5.67 -4.91
N VAL A 134 7.92 -5.52 -6.23
CA VAL A 134 9.18 -5.34 -6.97
C VAL A 134 9.82 -4.01 -6.58
N VAL A 135 9.06 -2.91 -6.60
CA VAL A 135 9.56 -1.58 -6.20
C VAL A 135 10.09 -1.61 -4.77
N THR A 136 9.36 -2.25 -3.85
CA THR A 136 9.78 -2.42 -2.46
C THR A 136 11.06 -3.24 -2.36
N SER A 137 11.15 -4.37 -3.05
CA SER A 137 12.32 -5.25 -3.05
C SER A 137 13.56 -4.56 -3.61
N VAL A 138 13.41 -3.82 -4.73
CA VAL A 138 14.49 -3.02 -5.33
C VAL A 138 14.94 -1.94 -4.36
N SER A 139 14.01 -1.20 -3.74
CA SER A 139 14.36 -0.16 -2.78
C SER A 139 15.15 -0.69 -1.58
N ILE A 140 14.82 -1.89 -1.07
CA ILE A 140 15.53 -2.52 0.04
C ILE A 140 16.94 -2.95 -0.40
N ARG A 141 17.09 -3.48 -1.61
CA ARG A 141 18.37 -3.98 -2.10
C ARG A 141 19.41 -2.88 -2.37
N PHE A 142 18.97 -1.71 -2.84
CA PHE A 142 19.87 -0.67 -3.33
C PHE A 142 19.95 0.59 -2.46
N LEU A 143 19.04 0.76 -1.48
CA LEU A 143 18.93 1.96 -0.65
C LEU A 143 18.95 1.59 0.85
N ASN A 144 19.82 0.64 1.19
CA ASN A 144 20.20 0.29 2.57
C ASN A 144 21.40 1.12 3.00
#